data_AF-A0A1B7W919-F1
#
_entry.id   AF-A0A1B7W919-F1
#
_cell.length_a   1.000
_cell.length_b   1.000
_cell.length_c   1.000
_cell.angle_alpha   90.00
_cell.angle_beta   90.00
_cell.angle_gamma   90.00
#
_symmetry.space_group_name_H-M   'P 1'
#
loop_
_entity.id
_entity.type
_entity.pdbx_description
1 polymer ?
#
loop_
_entity_poly.entity_id
_entity_poly.type
_entity_poly.pdbx_seq_one_letter_code
_entity_poly.pdbx_strand_id
1 'polypeptide(L)'
;NSITNLTLSCEKCNTKKGTKDIKDFLKKDPSKLEKILKQAKRPLADAAAVNTTRLALLEVFKATELPVETGSGGLTKFNRNWIGAYIGRVAVRTSGSFNISTVFGLIQGISYKYCKSIHKKDGYEYGKSKIC
;
A
#
# COMPACT_ATOMS: atom_id res chain seq x y z
N ASN A 1 -10.74 -0.88 -0.02
CA ASN A 1 -10.83 -0.39 -1.41
C ASN A 1 -10.38 -1.47 -2.37
N SER A 2 -11.32 -2.21 -2.95
CA SER A 2 -11.02 -3.23 -3.98
C SER A 2 -10.82 -2.55 -5.34
N ILE A 3 -9.80 -2.98 -6.08
CA ILE A 3 -9.49 -2.48 -7.43
C ILE A 3 -10.63 -2.79 -8.41
N THR A 4 -11.47 -3.79 -8.10
CA THR A 4 -12.62 -4.21 -8.91
C THR A 4 -13.74 -3.16 -9.01
N ASN A 5 -13.68 -2.08 -8.22
CA ASN A 5 -14.66 -0.98 -8.25
C ASN A 5 -14.07 0.34 -8.78
N LEU A 6 -12.95 0.28 -9.51
CA LEU A 6 -12.28 1.45 -10.09
C LEU A 6 -12.38 1.41 -11.61
N THR A 7 -12.75 2.54 -12.21
CA THR A 7 -12.72 2.74 -13.66
C THR A 7 -12.15 4.12 -13.98
N LEU A 8 -11.44 4.24 -15.10
CA LEU A 8 -10.91 5.50 -15.57
C LEU A 8 -12.07 6.44 -15.94
N SER A 9 -12.06 7.64 -15.38
CA SER A 9 -13.04 8.67 -15.70
C SER A 9 -12.36 10.01 -15.93
N CYS A 10 -12.95 10.82 -16.81
CA CYS A 10 -12.50 12.20 -17.00
C CYS A 10 -12.76 13.02 -15.74
N GLU A 11 -11.95 14.04 -15.45
CA GLU A 11 -12.12 14.90 -14.27
C GLU A 11 -13.55 15.46 -14.16
N LYS A 12 -14.05 16.07 -15.24
CA LYS A 12 -15.42 16.61 -15.33
C LYS A 12 -16.49 15.55 -15.03
N CYS A 13 -16.26 14.30 -15.44
CA CYS A 13 -17.16 13.18 -15.27
C CYS A 13 -17.18 12.71 -13.81
N ASN A 14 -15.99 12.61 -13.20
CA ASN A 14 -15.80 12.24 -11.81
C ASN A 14 -16.45 13.27 -10.86
N THR A 15 -16.23 14.57 -11.14
CA THR A 15 -16.81 15.67 -10.36
C THR A 15 -18.34 15.73 -10.48
N LYS A 16 -18.90 15.53 -11.69
CA LYS A 16 -20.37 15.49 -11.90
C LYS A 16 -21.05 14.28 -11.25
N LYS A 17 -20.37 13.13 -11.23
CA LYS A 17 -20.86 11.92 -10.55
C LYS A 17 -20.86 12.13 -9.03
N GLY A 18 -19.78 12.69 -8.50
CA GLY A 18 -19.59 12.81 -7.05
C GLY A 18 -19.75 11.47 -6.35
N THR A 19 -20.48 11.46 -5.24
CA THR A 19 -20.77 10.26 -4.44
C THR A 19 -21.93 9.41 -4.96
N LYS A 20 -22.59 9.80 -6.06
CA LYS A 20 -23.74 9.08 -6.62
C LYS A 20 -23.31 7.71 -7.17
N ASP A 21 -24.21 6.73 -7.11
CA ASP A 21 -23.98 5.41 -7.71
C ASP A 21 -23.86 5.52 -9.24
N ILE A 22 -23.05 4.65 -9.84
CA ILE A 22 -22.83 4.65 -11.31
C ILE A 22 -24.13 4.33 -12.06
N LYS A 23 -25.00 3.49 -11.49
CA LYS A 23 -26.33 3.16 -12.06
C LYS A 23 -27.24 4.37 -12.06
N ASP A 24 -27.21 5.17 -10.98
CA ASP A 24 -28.02 6.38 -10.87
C ASP A 24 -27.49 7.51 -11.76
N PHE A 25 -26.17 7.61 -11.92
CA PHE A 25 -25.54 8.63 -12.76
C PHE A 25 -25.74 8.39 -14.26
N LEU A 26 -25.75 7.12 -14.69
CA LEU A 26 -25.88 6.72 -16.10
C LEU A 26 -27.29 6.27 -16.50
N LYS A 27 -28.35 6.60 -15.73
CA LYS A 27 -29.75 6.27 -16.07
C LYS A 27 -30.17 6.70 -17.48
N LYS A 28 -29.62 7.82 -17.96
CA LYS A 28 -29.91 8.39 -19.29
C LYS A 28 -29.10 7.77 -20.42
N ASP A 29 -28.07 6.97 -20.12
CA ASP A 29 -27.18 6.35 -21.11
C ASP A 29 -26.83 4.91 -20.71
N PRO A 30 -27.77 3.97 -20.91
CA PRO A 30 -27.62 2.58 -20.48
C PRO A 30 -26.50 1.85 -21.24
N SER A 31 -26.18 2.29 -22.47
CA SER A 31 -25.12 1.71 -23.29
C SER A 31 -23.73 1.86 -22.66
N LYS A 32 -23.50 3.01 -22.01
CA LYS A 32 -22.25 3.33 -21.31
C LYS A 32 -22.14 2.60 -19.98
N LEU A 33 -23.27 2.47 -19.28
CA LEU A 33 -23.36 1.71 -18.04
C LEU A 33 -23.00 0.24 -18.26
N GLU A 34 -23.53 -0.39 -19.30
CA GLU A 34 -23.26 -1.80 -19.62
C GLU A 34 -21.77 -2.04 -19.93
N LYS A 35 -21.13 -1.14 -20.68
CA LYS A 35 -19.69 -1.21 -20.98
C LYS A 35 -18.83 -1.12 -19.72
N ILE A 36 -19.15 -0.18 -18.82
CA ILE A 36 -18.42 0.00 -17.55
C ILE A 36 -18.61 -1.21 -16.64
N LEU A 37 -19.83 -1.76 -16.56
CA LEU A 37 -20.10 -2.96 -15.77
C LEU A 37 -19.41 -4.20 -16.35
N LYS A 38 -19.33 -4.35 -17.68
CA LYS A 38 -18.55 -5.42 -18.33
C LYS A 38 -17.06 -5.31 -18.03
N GLN A 39 -16.51 -4.10 -18.01
CA GLN A 39 -15.10 -3.86 -17.68
C GLN A 39 -14.81 -4.13 -16.19
N ALA A 40 -15.69 -3.72 -15.28
CA ALA A 40 -15.55 -3.99 -13.84
C ALA A 40 -15.68 -5.48 -13.49
N LYS A 41 -16.45 -6.23 -14.30
CA LYS A 41 -16.63 -7.68 -14.17
C LYS A 41 -15.52 -8.51 -14.82
N ARG A 42 -14.58 -7.91 -15.57
CA ARG A 42 -13.44 -8.68 -16.10
C ARG A 42 -12.60 -9.17 -14.91
N PRO A 43 -12.54 -10.50 -14.67
CA PRO A 43 -11.77 -11.02 -13.56
C PRO A 43 -10.27 -10.81 -13.83
N LEU A 44 -9.50 -10.42 -12.80
CA LEU A 44 -8.04 -10.58 -12.85
C LEU A 44 -7.71 -12.07 -12.67
N ALA A 45 -8.08 -12.90 -13.65
CA ALA A 45 -7.81 -14.34 -13.64
C ALA A 45 -6.31 -14.61 -13.42
N ASP A 46 -5.45 -13.81 -14.06
CA ASP A 46 -4.00 -13.90 -13.93
C ASP A 46 -3.53 -13.63 -12.49
N ALA A 47 -4.10 -12.63 -11.82
CA ALA A 47 -3.74 -12.35 -10.43
C ALA A 47 -4.27 -13.41 -9.46
N ALA A 48 -5.45 -13.99 -9.76
CA ALA A 48 -5.99 -15.10 -8.97
C ALA A 48 -5.09 -16.34 -9.09
N ALA A 49 -4.64 -16.70 -10.30
CA ALA A 49 -3.73 -17.83 -10.54
C ALA A 49 -2.35 -17.64 -9.85
N VAL A 50 -1.82 -16.42 -9.84
CA VAL A 50 -0.58 -16.11 -9.10
C VAL A 50 -0.79 -16.21 -7.59
N ASN A 51 -1.95 -15.78 -7.09
CA ASN A 51 -2.25 -15.86 -5.66
C ASN A 51 -2.52 -17.30 -5.19
N THR A 52 -3.14 -18.16 -6.01
CA THR A 52 -3.35 -19.57 -5.67
C THR A 52 -2.04 -20.35 -5.67
N THR A 53 -1.17 -20.14 -6.66
CA THR A 53 0.18 -20.75 -6.67
C THR A 53 1.03 -20.30 -5.49
N ARG A 54 0.94 -19.01 -5.08
CA ARG A 54 1.59 -18.50 -3.86
C ARG A 54 1.15 -19.25 -2.60
N LEU A 55 -0.14 -19.56 -2.46
CA LEU A 55 -0.67 -20.29 -1.30
C LEU A 55 -0.21 -21.76 -1.31
N ALA A 56 -0.30 -22.42 -2.47
CA ALA A 56 0.16 -23.81 -2.62
C ALA A 56 1.66 -23.96 -2.30
N LEU A 57 2.50 -23.02 -2.78
CA LEU A 57 3.93 -23.01 -2.45
C LEU A 57 4.18 -22.84 -0.94
N LEU A 58 3.41 -21.97 -0.28
CA LEU A 58 3.55 -21.76 1.16
C LEU A 58 3.20 -23.02 1.96
N GLU A 59 2.19 -23.77 1.55
CA GLU A 59 1.82 -25.04 2.18
C GLU A 59 2.92 -26.09 2.03
N VAL A 60 3.50 -26.22 0.82
CA VAL A 60 4.64 -27.11 0.56
C VAL A 60 5.84 -26.72 1.42
N PHE A 61 6.17 -25.43 1.51
CA PHE A 61 7.29 -24.98 2.34
C PHE A 61 7.06 -25.15 3.84
N LYS A 62 5.82 -25.04 4.33
CA LYS A 62 5.51 -25.35 5.73
C LYS A 62 5.71 -26.82 6.06
N ALA A 63 5.51 -27.72 5.09
CA ALA A 63 5.70 -29.15 5.28
C ALA A 63 7.18 -29.55 5.40
N THR A 64 8.13 -28.70 5.04
CA THR A 64 9.57 -29.01 5.15
C THR A 64 10.14 -28.76 6.55
N GLU A 65 9.33 -28.31 7.52
CA GLU A 65 9.73 -27.96 8.91
C GLU A 65 10.87 -26.92 9.02
N LEU A 66 11.24 -26.29 7.90
CA LEU A 66 12.22 -25.22 7.85
C LEU A 66 11.56 -23.89 8.24
N PRO A 67 12.33 -22.95 8.82
CA PRO A 67 11.84 -21.61 9.08
C PRO A 67 11.53 -20.90 7.75
N VAL A 68 10.25 -20.66 7.48
CA VAL A 68 9.76 -20.01 6.25
C VAL A 68 9.15 -18.66 6.61
N GLU A 69 9.73 -17.59 6.07
CA GLU A 69 9.19 -16.24 6.20
C GLU A 69 8.48 -15.81 4.92
N THR A 70 7.31 -15.17 5.04
CA THR A 70 6.59 -14.58 3.90
C THR A 70 6.52 -13.07 4.02
N GLY A 71 6.89 -12.35 2.96
CA GLY A 71 6.73 -10.90 2.87
C GLY A 71 5.52 -10.48 2.02
N SER A 72 4.85 -9.39 2.40
CA SER A 72 3.86 -8.76 1.53
C SER A 72 4.54 -7.95 0.42
N GLY A 73 3.89 -7.75 -0.72
CA GLY A 73 4.44 -6.88 -1.78
C GLY A 73 4.70 -5.45 -1.32
N GLY A 74 3.89 -4.95 -0.36
CA GLY A 74 4.13 -3.68 0.32
C GLY A 74 5.42 -3.69 1.15
N LEU A 75 5.68 -4.78 1.88
CA LEU A 75 6.92 -4.98 2.63
C LEU A 75 8.13 -5.08 1.69
N THR A 76 8.04 -5.80 0.58
CA THR A 76 9.12 -5.87 -0.41
C THR A 76 9.39 -4.51 -1.06
N LYS A 77 8.34 -3.71 -1.34
CA LYS A 77 8.49 -2.34 -1.85
C LYS A 77 9.17 -1.43 -0.83
N PHE A 78 8.77 -1.52 0.44
CA PHE A 78 9.40 -0.80 1.54
C PHE A 78 10.88 -1.18 1.63
N ASN A 79 11.18 -2.48 1.68
CA ASN A 79 12.54 -2.99 1.83
C ASN A 79 13.45 -2.56 0.66
N ARG A 80 13.00 -2.71 -0.59
CA ARG A 80 13.80 -2.31 -1.77
C ARG A 80 14.26 -0.86 -1.74
N ASN A 81 13.44 0.02 -1.19
CA ASN A 81 13.75 1.44 -1.18
C ASN A 81 14.43 1.86 0.14
N TRP A 82 14.15 1.17 1.25
CA TRP A 82 14.32 1.73 2.60
C TRP A 82 14.81 0.71 3.65
N ILE A 83 15.65 -0.26 3.26
CA ILE A 83 16.43 -1.06 4.23
C ILE A 83 17.51 -0.17 4.86
N GLY A 84 17.47 0.02 6.18
CA GLY A 84 18.50 0.74 6.93
C GLY A 84 18.05 1.22 8.31
N ALA A 85 19.01 1.59 9.17
CA ALA A 85 18.75 2.23 10.45
C ALA A 85 18.75 3.76 10.26
N TYR A 86 17.60 4.40 10.49
CA TYR A 86 17.45 5.85 10.38
C TYR A 86 17.28 6.45 11.78
N ILE A 87 18.22 7.29 12.20
CA ILE A 87 18.18 7.98 13.49
C ILE A 87 17.73 9.43 13.27
N GLY A 88 16.59 9.81 13.85
CA GLY A 88 16.07 11.16 13.71
C GLY A 88 14.86 11.46 14.58
N ARG A 89 14.55 12.75 14.72
CA ARG A 89 13.32 13.22 15.38
C ARG A 89 12.17 13.15 14.39
N VAL A 90 11.05 12.57 14.83
CA VAL A 90 9.88 12.33 14.00
C VAL A 90 8.62 12.75 14.78
N ALA A 91 7.74 13.50 14.13
CA ALA A 91 6.40 13.77 14.65
C ALA A 91 5.41 12.75 14.07
N VAL A 92 4.82 11.92 14.93
CA VAL A 92 3.81 10.92 14.53
C VAL A 92 2.42 11.52 14.77
N ARG A 93 1.60 11.60 13.71
CA ARG A 93 0.19 12.03 13.81
C ARG A 93 -0.67 10.90 14.37
N THR A 94 -1.91 11.20 14.80
CA THR A 94 -2.89 10.21 15.30
C THR A 94 -3.13 9.07 14.31
N SER A 95 -2.93 9.28 13.01
CA SER A 95 -2.99 8.26 11.96
C SER A 95 -1.89 7.19 12.05
N GLY A 96 -0.88 7.38 12.90
CA GLY A 96 0.27 6.48 13.04
C GLY A 96 1.26 6.55 11.87
N SER A 97 1.16 7.56 11.00
CA SER A 97 2.05 7.72 9.86
C SER A 97 2.87 9.00 9.94
N PHE A 98 4.12 8.96 9.49
CA PHE A 98 5.02 10.10 9.48
C PHE A 98 5.93 10.14 8.25
N ASN A 99 6.61 11.27 8.07
CA ASN A 99 7.53 11.49 6.98
C ASN A 99 8.97 11.47 7.50
N ILE A 100 9.89 10.90 6.73
CA ILE A 100 11.33 10.92 7.01
C ILE A 100 12.03 11.63 5.85
N SER A 101 12.84 12.64 6.17
CA SER A 101 13.74 13.25 5.20
C SER A 101 15.02 12.42 5.10
N THR A 102 15.30 11.90 3.91
CA THR A 102 16.53 11.15 3.61
C THR A 102 17.40 11.91 2.62
N VAL A 103 18.65 11.47 2.42
CA VAL A 103 19.55 12.04 1.40
C VAL A 103 19.00 11.89 -0.03
N PHE A 104 18.10 10.92 -0.25
CA PHE A 104 17.44 10.67 -1.52
C PHE A 104 16.09 11.39 -1.66
N GLY A 105 15.70 12.18 -0.66
CA GLY A 105 14.46 12.96 -0.66
C GLY A 105 13.52 12.67 0.51
N LEU A 106 12.35 13.31 0.48
CA LEU A 106 11.31 13.19 1.50
C LEU A 106 10.47 11.94 1.26
N ILE A 107 10.53 10.99 2.19
CA ILE A 107 9.68 9.80 2.19
C ILE A 107 8.43 10.09 3.02
N GLN A 108 7.26 9.87 2.44
CA GLN A 108 5.99 10.15 3.09
C GLN A 108 5.23 8.89 3.48
N GLY A 109 4.48 8.95 4.57
CA GLY A 109 3.50 7.93 4.94
C GLY A 109 4.09 6.64 5.52
N ILE A 110 5.23 6.72 6.21
CA ILE A 110 5.82 5.58 6.92
C ILE A 110 4.97 5.29 8.15
N SER A 111 4.44 4.07 8.24
CA SER A 111 3.65 3.64 9.40
C SER A 111 4.56 3.28 10.57
N TYR A 112 4.19 3.74 11.76
CA TYR A 112 4.87 3.41 13.03
C TYR A 112 5.01 1.90 13.28
N LYS A 113 4.16 1.06 12.67
CA LYS A 113 4.19 -0.40 12.81
C LYS A 113 5.48 -1.03 12.28
N TYR A 114 6.15 -0.35 11.36
CA TYR A 114 7.42 -0.80 10.79
C TYR A 114 8.64 -0.16 11.48
N CYS A 115 8.42 0.57 12.57
CA CYS A 115 9.47 1.27 13.30
C CYS A 115 9.54 0.75 14.73
N LYS A 116 10.75 0.50 15.21
CA LYS A 116 11.00 0.18 16.63
C LYS A 116 11.42 1.46 17.34
N SER A 117 10.68 1.84 18.39
CA SER A 117 11.14 2.92 19.28
C SER A 117 12.35 2.41 20.04
N ILE A 118 13.50 3.06 19.83
CA ILE A 118 14.75 2.72 20.52
C ILE A 118 14.80 3.49 21.85
N HIS A 119 14.59 4.81 21.81
CA HIS A 119 14.52 5.67 22.99
C HIS A 119 13.37 6.68 22.92
N LYS A 120 12.88 7.12 24.08
CA LYS A 120 11.94 8.24 24.24
C LYS A 120 12.74 9.46 24.71
N LYS A 121 12.22 10.67 24.45
CA LYS A 121 12.85 11.92 24.88
C LYS A 121 12.93 11.95 26.41
N ASP A 122 14.11 11.68 26.96
CA ASP A 122 14.45 11.58 28.38
C ASP A 122 15.34 12.76 28.86
N GLY A 123 15.63 13.71 27.97
CA GLY A 123 16.47 14.88 28.27
C GLY A 123 17.89 14.78 27.74
N TYR A 124 18.30 13.65 27.16
CA TYR A 124 19.62 13.49 26.54
C TYR A 124 19.58 13.72 25.02
N GLU A 125 20.52 14.50 24.51
CA GLU A 125 20.73 14.72 23.07
C GLU A 125 21.75 13.71 22.54
N TYR A 126 21.27 12.67 21.86
CA TYR A 126 22.15 11.73 21.18
C TYR A 126 22.58 12.36 19.85
N GLY A 127 23.80 12.90 19.84
CA GLY A 127 24.43 13.56 18.69
C GLY A 127 24.55 12.64 17.47
N LYS A 128 24.36 13.21 16.28
CA LYS A 128 24.54 12.54 14.99
C LYS A 128 26.03 12.32 14.71
N SER A 129 26.58 11.17 15.05
CA SER A 129 27.78 10.69 14.37
C SER A 129 27.36 10.12 13.01
N LYS A 130 27.80 10.76 11.92
CA LYS A 130 28.01 10.03 10.65
C LYS A 130 28.98 8.91 10.98
N ILE A 131 28.51 7.68 10.98
CA ILE A 131 29.41 6.54 10.81
C ILE A 131 29.73 6.52 9.32
N CYS A 132 31.03 6.50 9.04
CA CYS A 132 31.69 6.65 7.75
C CYS A 132 31.05 5.87 6.59
#